data_AF-A0A8I6XIR8-F1
#
_entry.id   AF-A0A8I6XIR8-F1
#
_cell.length_a   1.000
_cell.length_b   1.000
_cell.length_c   1.000
_cell.angle_alpha   90.00
_cell.angle_beta   90.00
_cell.angle_gamma   90.00
#
_symmetry.space_group_name_H-M   'P 1'
#
loop_
_entity.id
_entity.type
_entity.pdbx_description
1 polymer ?
#
loop_
_entity_poly.entity_id
_entity_poly.type
_entity_poly.pdbx_seq_one_letter_code
_entity_poly.pdbx_strand_id
1 'polypeptide(L)'
;MVQQKYFVKGPPYPGGGDRPSLATYTVRADLMRRFFYRKVVLSDSAAMMVTGTRFGVPAFATAGGGAWKMAPSRDGIEDAINHNGKFHSITYAGAVEVWEQDADADDVFRSAVIAPKLLPLPADADHRKYLVVAPDGRLMVVLEDSKETWDVCCRRRRACSFKVYVLVGEQWKETDDIGESVLFVGVNGSLCVSTMQHPELRAGCVYYTENDVGLCNDLHKHEQSGIGVYSLKDGTVEKVEGLGRHRSWPPPAWFIPFIP
;
A
#
# COMPACT_ATOMS: atom_id res chain seq x y z
N MET A 1 17.27 11.64 -32.30
CA MET A 1 17.85 10.60 -31.42
C MET A 1 17.41 10.96 -30.00
N VAL A 2 16.32 10.35 -29.53
CA VAL A 2 15.74 10.65 -28.20
C VAL A 2 16.59 9.94 -27.16
N GLN A 3 17.25 10.69 -26.29
CA GLN A 3 17.95 10.15 -25.13
C GLN A 3 16.93 9.40 -24.27
N GLN A 4 17.04 8.08 -24.21
CA GLN A 4 16.31 7.26 -23.25
C GLN A 4 16.90 7.54 -21.87
N LYS A 5 16.38 8.56 -21.18
CA LYS A 5 16.69 8.78 -19.77
C LYS A 5 16.13 7.58 -19.00
N TYR A 6 17.00 6.79 -18.37
CA TYR A 6 16.60 5.67 -17.53
C TYR A 6 15.95 6.22 -16.25
N PHE A 7 14.63 6.36 -16.26
CA PHE A 7 13.85 6.89 -15.14
C PHE A 7 13.49 5.84 -14.08
N VAL A 8 13.81 4.56 -14.31
CA VAL A 8 13.24 3.45 -13.55
C VAL A 8 14.36 2.54 -13.03
N LYS A 9 14.67 2.66 -11.75
CA LYS A 9 15.19 1.52 -11.00
C LYS A 9 13.95 0.80 -10.48
N GLY A 10 13.75 -0.45 -10.91
CA GLY A 10 12.65 -1.24 -10.36
C GLY A 10 12.80 -1.42 -8.84
N PRO A 11 11.73 -1.77 -8.13
CA PRO A 11 11.78 -2.13 -6.72
C PRO A 11 12.94 -3.10 -6.42
N PRO A 12 13.54 -3.06 -5.22
CA PRO A 12 14.45 -4.11 -4.78
C PRO A 12 13.66 -5.42 -4.64
N TYR A 13 13.83 -6.33 -5.59
CA TYR A 13 13.24 -7.68 -5.55
C TYR A 13 14.15 -8.62 -4.77
N PRO A 14 13.60 -9.67 -4.13
CA PRO A 14 14.41 -10.71 -3.53
C PRO A 14 15.07 -11.55 -4.63
N GLY A 15 16.34 -11.90 -4.43
CA GLY A 15 17.17 -12.65 -5.38
C GLY A 15 18.13 -11.76 -6.16
N GLY A 16 19.33 -11.54 -5.60
CA GLY A 16 20.44 -10.82 -6.23
C GLY A 16 21.06 -11.54 -7.43
N GLY A 17 20.25 -11.87 -8.43
CA GLY A 17 20.72 -12.29 -9.75
C GLY A 17 20.67 -11.11 -10.71
N ASP A 18 21.71 -10.94 -11.52
CA ASP A 18 21.62 -10.21 -12.78
C ASP A 18 20.32 -10.63 -13.48
N ARG A 19 19.46 -9.65 -13.78
CA ARG A 19 18.22 -9.91 -14.51
C ARG A 19 18.57 -10.71 -15.78
N PRO A 20 17.87 -11.82 -16.09
CA PRO A 20 17.68 -12.17 -17.48
C PRO A 20 17.04 -10.94 -18.15
N SER A 21 17.60 -10.52 -19.29
CA SER A 21 17.03 -9.52 -20.19
C SER A 21 15.50 -9.56 -20.20
N LEU A 22 14.82 -8.40 -20.30
CA LEU A 22 13.37 -8.27 -20.56
C LEU A 22 12.84 -9.46 -21.37
N ALA A 23 12.37 -10.50 -20.69
CA ALA A 23 11.78 -11.64 -21.35
C ALA A 23 10.35 -11.21 -21.65
N THR A 24 9.95 -11.28 -22.91
CA THR A 24 8.57 -11.05 -23.32
C THR A 24 7.71 -12.13 -22.68
N TYR A 25 6.93 -11.80 -21.66
CA TYR A 25 5.93 -12.69 -21.08
C TYR A 25 4.55 -12.27 -21.57
N THR A 26 3.75 -13.25 -22.01
CA THR A 26 2.35 -13.03 -22.38
C THR A 26 1.50 -13.11 -21.11
N VAL A 27 0.77 -12.05 -20.82
CA VAL A 27 -0.18 -12.00 -19.72
C VAL A 27 -1.59 -12.08 -20.30
N ARG A 28 -2.46 -12.90 -19.70
CA ARG A 28 -3.87 -12.93 -20.08
C ARG A 28 -4.53 -11.55 -19.82
N ALA A 29 -5.48 -11.16 -20.67
CA ALA A 29 -6.13 -9.84 -20.58
C ALA A 29 -6.74 -9.54 -19.20
N ASP A 30 -7.26 -10.55 -18.50
CA ASP A 30 -7.82 -10.43 -17.15
C ASP A 30 -6.79 -10.14 -16.05
N LEU A 31 -5.52 -10.48 -16.31
CA LEU A 31 -4.39 -10.23 -15.43
C LEU A 31 -3.63 -8.94 -15.80
N MET A 32 -3.81 -8.42 -17.01
CA MET A 32 -3.13 -7.20 -17.48
C MET A 32 -3.33 -6.01 -16.54
N ARG A 33 -4.53 -5.81 -16.01
CA ARG A 33 -4.82 -4.73 -15.03
C ARG A 33 -3.91 -4.78 -13.80
N ARG A 34 -3.53 -5.98 -13.31
CA ARG A 34 -2.64 -6.16 -12.15
C ARG A 34 -1.20 -5.73 -12.46
N PHE A 35 -0.85 -5.69 -13.74
CA PHE A 35 0.44 -5.18 -14.20
C PHE A 35 0.43 -3.69 -14.52
N PHE A 36 -0.73 -3.12 -14.85
CA PHE A 36 -0.83 -1.70 -15.22
C PHE A 36 -0.85 -0.79 -13.99
N TYR A 37 -1.68 -1.07 -12.98
CA TYR A 37 -1.73 -0.22 -11.79
C TYR A 37 -2.05 -1.01 -10.51
N ARG A 38 -1.50 -0.52 -9.39
CA ARG A 38 -1.69 -1.07 -8.04
C ARG A 38 -2.77 -0.31 -7.28
N LYS A 39 -2.71 1.03 -7.33
CA LYS A 39 -3.57 1.94 -6.57
C LYS A 39 -3.83 3.20 -7.36
N VAL A 40 -5.02 3.77 -7.22
CA VAL A 40 -5.32 5.14 -7.65
C VAL A 40 -5.77 5.91 -6.42
N VAL A 41 -5.19 7.09 -6.23
CA VAL A 41 -5.48 8.01 -5.13
C VAL A 41 -6.07 9.27 -5.75
N LEU A 42 -7.17 9.75 -5.21
CA LEU A 42 -7.88 10.92 -5.71
C LEU A 42 -7.66 12.12 -4.80
N SER A 43 -7.60 13.31 -5.38
CA SER A 43 -7.76 14.60 -4.73
C SER A 43 -8.85 15.40 -5.41
N ASP A 44 -9.17 16.57 -4.86
CA ASP A 44 -10.26 17.42 -5.37
C ASP A 44 -10.03 17.87 -6.81
N SER A 45 -8.78 18.00 -7.24
CA SER A 45 -8.38 18.52 -8.56
C SER A 45 -7.47 17.60 -9.37
N ALA A 46 -6.99 16.50 -8.78
CA ALA A 46 -6.04 15.60 -9.43
C ALA A 46 -6.22 14.14 -8.99
N ALA A 47 -5.58 13.25 -9.72
CA ALA A 47 -5.49 11.83 -9.41
C ALA A 47 -4.04 11.36 -9.56
N MET A 48 -3.62 10.48 -8.67
CA MET A 48 -2.33 9.81 -8.69
C MET A 48 -2.55 8.31 -8.89
N MET A 49 -1.96 7.74 -9.94
CA MET A 49 -1.93 6.31 -10.21
C MET A 49 -0.55 5.77 -9.87
N VAL A 50 -0.48 4.75 -9.02
CA VAL A 50 0.74 3.98 -8.79
C VAL A 50 0.70 2.77 -9.72
N THR A 51 1.65 2.69 -10.64
CA THR A 51 1.75 1.55 -11.57
C THR A 51 1.99 0.23 -10.83
N GLY A 52 1.81 -0.89 -11.53
CA GLY A 52 1.95 -2.22 -10.94
C GLY A 52 3.29 -2.43 -10.22
N THR A 53 3.35 -3.48 -9.39
CA THR A 53 4.50 -3.81 -8.54
C THR A 53 5.81 -3.98 -9.31
N ARG A 54 5.77 -4.12 -10.64
CA ARG A 54 6.98 -4.17 -11.47
C ARG A 54 7.74 -2.86 -11.58
N PHE A 55 7.02 -1.75 -11.52
CA PHE A 55 7.57 -0.42 -11.80
C PHE A 55 7.42 0.51 -10.60
N GLY A 56 6.26 0.51 -9.93
CA GLY A 56 5.97 1.44 -8.83
C GLY A 56 6.08 2.92 -9.23
N VAL A 57 6.04 3.23 -10.52
CA VAL A 57 6.15 4.60 -11.03
C VAL A 57 4.80 5.30 -10.87
N PRO A 58 4.75 6.52 -10.34
CA PRO A 58 3.54 7.32 -10.30
C PRO A 58 3.22 7.97 -11.64
N ALA A 59 1.94 8.09 -11.93
CA ALA A 59 1.39 8.94 -12.97
C ALA A 59 0.33 9.86 -12.36
N PHE A 60 0.24 11.09 -12.86
CA PHE A 60 -0.70 12.10 -12.39
C PHE A 60 -1.62 12.56 -13.51
N ALA A 61 -2.88 12.82 -13.19
CA ALA A 61 -3.83 13.47 -14.08
C ALA A 61 -4.55 14.58 -13.30
N THR A 62 -4.70 15.75 -13.91
CA THR A 62 -5.50 16.85 -13.36
C THR A 62 -6.87 16.88 -14.05
N ALA A 63 -7.87 17.46 -13.39
CA ALA A 63 -9.21 17.57 -13.96
C ALA A 63 -9.25 18.33 -15.30
N GLY A 64 -8.33 19.27 -15.52
CA GLY A 64 -8.23 20.06 -16.75
C GLY A 64 -7.29 19.49 -17.82
N GLY A 65 -6.33 18.62 -17.45
CA GLY A 65 -5.24 18.20 -18.34
C GLY A 65 -5.59 17.07 -19.32
N GLY A 66 -6.63 16.28 -19.05
CA GLY A 66 -7.14 15.24 -19.96
C GLY A 66 -6.19 14.06 -20.25
N ALA A 67 -5.01 14.01 -19.60
CA ALA A 67 -3.99 12.98 -19.83
C ALA A 67 -3.25 12.60 -18.53
N TRP A 68 -2.73 11.37 -18.49
CA TRP A 68 -1.85 10.89 -17.42
C TRP A 68 -0.39 11.20 -17.76
N LYS A 69 0.31 11.90 -16.87
CA LYS A 69 1.73 12.26 -16.98
C LYS A 69 2.55 11.48 -15.95
N MET A 70 3.53 10.72 -16.41
CA MET A 70 4.43 9.96 -15.52
C MET A 70 5.38 10.91 -14.79
N ALA A 71 5.60 10.67 -13.50
CA ALA A 71 6.60 11.38 -12.72
C ALA A 71 7.74 10.44 -12.29
N PRO A 72 8.99 10.93 -12.23
CA PRO A 72 10.13 10.09 -11.89
C PRO A 72 10.08 9.67 -10.42
N SER A 73 10.26 8.38 -10.13
CA SER A 73 10.47 7.86 -8.77
C SER A 73 11.66 6.90 -8.78
N ARG A 74 12.67 7.20 -7.94
CA ARG A 74 13.94 6.45 -7.93
C ARG A 74 13.81 5.08 -7.25
N ASP A 75 13.05 5.03 -6.16
CA ASP A 75 12.93 3.84 -5.31
C ASP A 75 11.60 3.08 -5.55
N GLY A 76 10.73 3.62 -6.41
CA GLY A 76 9.40 3.10 -6.70
C GLY A 76 8.44 3.26 -5.52
N ILE A 77 7.18 3.58 -5.79
CA ILE A 77 6.15 3.78 -4.77
C ILE A 77 5.50 2.45 -4.41
N GLU A 78 5.45 2.20 -3.11
CA GLU A 78 4.80 1.03 -2.54
C GLU A 78 3.34 1.33 -2.15
N ASP A 79 3.11 2.48 -1.51
CA ASP A 79 1.77 2.94 -1.15
C ASP A 79 1.67 4.48 -1.22
N ALA A 80 0.46 4.98 -1.41
CA ALA A 80 0.18 6.41 -1.50
C ALA A 80 -1.20 6.76 -0.95
N ILE A 81 -1.34 7.93 -0.35
CA ILE A 81 -2.59 8.46 0.21
C ILE A 81 -2.77 9.93 -0.18
N ASN A 82 -4.01 10.42 -0.10
CA ASN A 82 -4.27 11.85 -0.09
C ASN A 82 -4.41 12.29 1.37
N HIS A 83 -3.73 13.36 1.72
CA HIS A 83 -3.97 14.08 2.95
C HIS A 83 -3.89 15.58 2.70
N ASN A 84 -4.94 16.33 3.09
CA ASN A 84 -5.05 17.78 2.92
C ASN A 84 -4.76 18.27 1.49
N GLY A 85 -5.29 17.56 0.48
CA GLY A 85 -5.15 17.93 -0.93
C GLY A 85 -3.79 17.59 -1.55
N LYS A 86 -2.85 17.04 -0.77
CA LYS A 86 -1.53 16.63 -1.24
C LYS A 86 -1.40 15.11 -1.27
N PHE A 87 -0.71 14.60 -2.27
CA PHE A 87 -0.40 13.17 -2.31
C PHE A 87 0.84 12.89 -1.48
N HIS A 88 0.71 11.94 -0.56
CA HIS A 88 1.81 11.43 0.24
C HIS A 88 2.07 9.99 -0.21
N SER A 89 3.34 9.59 -0.30
CA SER A 89 3.70 8.23 -0.71
C SER A 89 4.85 7.68 0.10
N ILE A 90 4.89 6.37 0.25
CA ILE A 90 6.05 5.64 0.77
C ILE A 90 6.67 4.79 -0.32
N THR A 91 7.99 4.86 -0.47
CA THR A 91 8.73 4.07 -1.44
C THR A 91 9.06 2.67 -0.91
N TYR A 92 9.43 1.75 -1.81
CA TYR A 92 9.92 0.43 -1.38
C TYR A 92 11.15 0.52 -0.47
N ALA A 93 11.97 1.56 -0.62
CA ALA A 93 13.11 1.85 0.24
C ALA A 93 12.73 2.52 1.58
N GLY A 94 11.45 2.73 1.85
CA GLY A 94 10.96 3.34 3.10
C GLY A 94 11.11 4.86 3.18
N ALA A 95 11.33 5.56 2.06
CA ALA A 95 11.29 7.01 2.04
C ALA A 95 9.84 7.49 1.95
N VAL A 96 9.46 8.47 2.77
CA VAL A 96 8.15 9.13 2.64
C VAL A 96 8.32 10.43 1.86
N GLU A 97 7.51 10.58 0.83
CA GLU A 97 7.55 11.68 -0.13
C GLU A 97 6.19 12.39 -0.18
N VAL A 98 6.21 13.71 -0.37
CA VAL A 98 5.03 14.52 -0.70
C VAL A 98 5.15 14.95 -2.15
N TRP A 99 4.05 14.84 -2.88
CA TRP A 99 3.95 15.25 -4.29
C TRP A 99 3.10 16.50 -4.42
N GLU A 100 3.67 17.49 -5.10
CA GLU A 100 3.03 18.76 -5.40
C GLU A 100 3.15 19.08 -6.88
N GLN A 101 2.18 19.85 -7.38
CA GLN A 101 2.25 20.35 -8.74
C GLN A 101 3.36 21.41 -8.84
N ASP A 102 4.16 21.29 -9.89
CA ASP A 102 5.22 22.22 -10.24
C ASP A 102 4.63 23.58 -10.63
N ALA A 103 5.10 24.64 -9.98
CA ALA A 103 4.66 26.00 -10.27
C ALA A 103 5.08 26.47 -11.68
N ASP A 104 6.17 25.90 -12.21
CA ASP A 104 6.76 26.32 -13.48
C ASP A 104 6.33 25.42 -14.66
N ALA A 105 5.58 24.34 -14.42
CA ALA A 105 5.15 23.41 -15.46
C ALA A 105 3.77 22.80 -15.18
N ASP A 106 2.84 23.06 -16.11
CA ASP A 106 1.45 22.61 -15.99
C ASP A 106 1.32 21.07 -15.96
N ASP A 107 0.53 20.60 -14.99
CA ASP A 107 0.28 19.20 -14.63
C ASP A 107 1.55 18.33 -14.47
N VAL A 108 2.68 18.94 -14.14
CA VAL A 108 3.88 18.20 -13.72
C VAL A 108 3.88 18.11 -12.21
N PHE A 109 4.08 16.91 -11.67
CA PHE A 109 4.20 16.71 -10.23
C PHE A 109 5.65 16.38 -9.86
N ARG A 110 6.12 16.97 -8.77
CA ARG A 110 7.45 16.70 -8.20
C ARG A 110 7.31 16.21 -6.76
N SER A 111 8.24 15.35 -6.36
CA SER A 111 8.31 14.85 -4.99
C SER A 111 9.40 15.52 -4.16
N ALA A 112 9.13 15.67 -2.88
CA ALA A 112 10.11 16.01 -1.85
C ALA A 112 10.05 14.98 -0.72
N VAL A 113 11.20 14.53 -0.23
CA VAL A 113 11.28 13.61 0.92
C VAL A 113 11.00 14.39 2.20
N ILE A 114 10.03 13.93 2.99
CA ILE A 114 9.56 14.63 4.20
C ILE A 114 9.88 13.91 5.50
N ALA A 115 10.44 12.70 5.43
CA ALA A 115 10.80 11.90 6.59
C ALA A 115 12.12 11.15 6.34
N PRO A 116 12.90 10.82 7.39
CA PRO A 116 14.03 9.92 7.25
C PRO A 116 13.58 8.58 6.67
N LYS A 117 14.48 7.86 5.99
CA LYS A 117 14.17 6.51 5.52
C LYS A 117 13.88 5.62 6.73
N LEU A 118 12.75 4.92 6.68
CA LEU A 118 12.40 3.90 7.67
C LEU A 118 13.43 2.76 7.57
N LEU A 119 14.43 2.76 8.45
CA LEU A 119 15.48 1.74 8.58
C LEU A 119 15.62 1.39 10.07
N PRO A 120 15.94 0.13 10.44
CA PRO A 120 16.27 -1.00 9.57
C PRO A 120 15.02 -1.77 9.15
N LEU A 121 14.64 -1.67 7.88
CA LEU A 121 13.70 -2.63 7.30
C LEU A 121 14.51 -3.88 6.94
N PRO A 122 14.06 -5.09 7.30
CA PRO A 122 14.68 -6.31 6.81
C PRO A 122 14.74 -6.23 5.28
N ALA A 123 15.88 -6.61 4.70
CA ALA A 123 16.08 -6.59 3.24
C ALA A 123 15.16 -7.56 2.48
N ASP A 124 14.34 -8.33 3.19
CA ASP A 124 13.39 -9.28 2.63
C ASP A 124 12.11 -8.59 2.14
N ALA A 125 11.74 -8.97 0.92
CA ALA A 125 10.67 -8.35 0.13
C ALA A 125 9.24 -8.77 0.53
N ASP A 126 9.07 -9.52 1.62
CA ASP A 126 7.76 -9.98 2.09
C ASP A 126 7.05 -8.96 3.00
N HIS A 127 7.68 -7.81 3.23
CA HIS A 127 7.10 -6.74 4.03
C HIS A 127 6.32 -5.75 3.17
N ARG A 128 5.01 -5.60 3.44
CA ARG A 128 4.19 -4.57 2.81
C ARG A 128 4.08 -3.34 3.71
N LYS A 129 4.35 -2.17 3.13
CA LYS A 129 4.22 -0.88 3.83
C LYS A 129 2.91 -0.20 3.45
N TYR A 130 2.19 0.27 4.47
CA TYR A 130 1.02 1.13 4.31
C TYR A 130 1.29 2.47 4.95
N LEU A 131 1.05 3.55 4.21
CA LEU A 131 1.18 4.90 4.73
C LEU A 131 -0.16 5.33 5.34
N VAL A 132 -0.14 5.84 6.57
CA VAL A 132 -1.34 6.28 7.27
C VAL A 132 -1.08 7.65 7.89
N VAL A 133 -2.08 8.52 7.85
CA VAL A 133 -2.09 9.76 8.64
C VAL A 133 -3.27 9.67 9.62
N ALA A 134 -2.99 9.85 10.90
CA ALA A 134 -4.01 9.91 11.94
C ALA A 134 -4.82 11.22 11.85
N PRO A 135 -6.05 11.25 12.40
CA PRO A 135 -6.86 12.48 12.45
C PRO A 135 -6.16 13.66 13.15
N ASP A 136 -5.24 13.39 14.07
CA ASP A 136 -4.42 14.39 14.78
C ASP A 136 -3.18 14.84 13.99
N GLY A 137 -3.01 14.37 12.75
CA GLY A 137 -1.89 14.71 11.87
C GLY A 137 -0.64 13.85 12.05
N ARG A 138 -0.63 12.88 12.98
CA ARG A 138 0.52 11.98 13.13
C ARG A 138 0.69 11.11 11.88
N LEU A 139 1.90 11.14 11.31
CA LEU A 139 2.28 10.27 10.21
C LEU A 139 2.74 8.91 10.75
N MET A 140 2.16 7.84 10.22
CA MET A 140 2.44 6.47 10.62
C MET A 140 2.71 5.58 9.40
N VAL A 141 3.54 4.56 9.60
CA VAL A 141 3.75 3.48 8.65
C VAL A 141 3.36 2.18 9.32
N VAL A 142 2.43 1.45 8.70
CA VAL A 142 2.08 0.08 9.11
C VAL A 142 2.88 -0.88 8.25
N LEU A 143 3.72 -1.67 8.88
CA LEU A 143 4.52 -2.73 8.25
C LEU A 143 3.80 -4.07 8.46
N GLU A 144 3.32 -4.68 7.39
CA GLU A 144 2.80 -6.04 7.37
C GLU A 144 3.96 -7.00 7.10
N ASP A 145 4.28 -7.87 8.05
CA ASP A 145 5.12 -9.05 7.84
C ASP A 145 4.18 -10.24 7.55
N SER A 146 4.29 -10.79 6.35
CA SER A 146 3.45 -11.91 5.93
C SER A 146 4.30 -13.15 5.69
N LYS A 147 3.98 -14.23 6.41
CA LYS A 147 4.64 -15.53 6.26
C LYS A 147 3.68 -16.51 5.63
N GLU A 148 4.11 -17.12 4.55
CA GLU A 148 3.36 -18.21 3.94
C GLU A 148 3.83 -19.55 4.46
N THR A 149 2.86 -20.32 4.95
CA THR A 149 3.05 -21.67 5.43
C THR A 149 2.13 -22.61 4.65
N TRP A 150 2.52 -23.87 4.56
CA TRP A 150 1.70 -24.92 3.98
C TRP A 150 1.21 -25.80 5.10
N ASP A 151 -0.10 -26.04 5.19
CA ASP A 151 -0.62 -27.04 6.11
C ASP A 151 -0.46 -28.46 5.56
N VAL A 152 -0.74 -29.46 6.41
CA VAL A 152 -0.61 -30.91 6.09
C VAL A 152 -1.43 -31.31 4.85
N CYS A 153 -2.45 -30.52 4.48
CA CYS A 153 -3.29 -30.74 3.31
C CYS A 153 -2.87 -29.90 2.10
N CYS A 154 -1.64 -29.36 2.09
CA CYS A 154 -1.13 -28.45 1.06
C CYS A 154 -1.98 -27.18 0.88
N ARG A 155 -2.74 -26.77 1.91
CA ARG A 155 -3.42 -25.47 1.88
C ARG A 155 -2.44 -24.40 2.31
N ARG A 156 -2.35 -23.38 1.46
CA ARG A 156 -1.56 -22.18 1.71
C ARG A 156 -2.23 -21.41 2.85
N ARG A 157 -1.52 -21.20 3.95
CA ARG A 157 -1.92 -20.31 5.04
C ARG A 157 -0.97 -19.13 5.10
N ARG A 158 -1.52 -17.93 5.06
CA ARG A 158 -0.77 -16.71 5.33
C ARG A 158 -0.99 -16.33 6.80
N ALA A 159 0.11 -16.19 7.53
CA ALA A 159 0.11 -15.53 8.82
C ALA A 159 0.59 -14.09 8.60
N CYS A 160 -0.25 -13.11 8.96
CA CYS A 160 0.12 -11.70 8.93
C CYS A 160 0.39 -11.22 10.36
N SER A 161 1.48 -10.50 10.56
CA SER A 161 1.73 -9.70 11.75
C SER A 161 1.97 -8.25 11.33
N PHE A 162 1.70 -7.32 12.24
CA PHE A 162 1.77 -5.90 11.94
C PHE A 162 2.61 -5.18 12.97
N LYS A 163 3.45 -4.26 12.49
CA LYS A 163 4.20 -3.30 13.31
C LYS A 163 3.82 -1.89 12.87
N VAL A 164 3.67 -0.99 13.83
CA VAL A 164 3.37 0.42 13.53
C VAL A 164 4.58 1.27 13.90
N TYR A 165 4.98 2.13 12.98
CA TYR A 165 6.01 3.14 13.21
C TYR A 165 5.38 4.52 13.13
N VAL A 166 5.52 5.32 14.19
CA VAL A 166 5.07 6.71 14.23
C VAL A 166 6.25 7.65 14.05
N LEU A 167 6.08 8.71 13.26
CA LEU A 167 7.09 9.75 13.11
C LEU A 167 7.00 10.72 14.29
N VAL A 168 8.07 10.79 15.08
CA VAL A 168 8.19 11.73 16.22
C VAL A 168 9.41 12.60 16.00
N GLY A 169 9.18 13.88 15.69
CA GLY A 169 10.25 14.77 15.20
C GLY A 169 10.80 14.24 13.87
N GLU A 170 12.09 13.94 13.82
CA GLU A 170 12.77 13.40 12.63
C GLU A 170 13.17 11.92 12.83
N GLN A 171 12.41 11.16 13.63
CA GLN A 171 12.74 9.76 13.92
C GLN A 171 11.49 8.88 13.92
N TRP A 172 11.63 7.71 13.31
CA TRP A 172 10.62 6.65 13.37
C TRP A 172 10.74 5.88 14.68
N LYS A 173 9.61 5.71 15.37
CA LYS A 173 9.53 4.89 16.59
C LYS A 173 8.51 3.79 16.40
N GLU A 174 8.95 2.54 16.57
CA GLU A 174 8.03 1.41 16.67
C GLU A 174 7.14 1.59 17.91
N THR A 175 5.85 1.34 17.77
CA THR A 175 4.88 1.44 18.86
C THR A 175 3.74 0.45 18.67
N ASP A 176 3.23 -0.06 19.78
CA ASP A 176 1.97 -0.82 19.89
C ASP A 176 0.81 0.05 20.41
N ASP A 177 1.10 1.28 20.86
CA ASP A 177 0.14 2.24 21.38
C ASP A 177 -0.15 3.34 20.35
N ILE A 178 -1.26 3.16 19.64
CA ILE A 178 -1.79 4.15 18.69
C ILE A 178 -2.86 5.06 19.32
N GLY A 179 -3.08 4.95 20.63
CA GLY A 179 -4.13 5.64 21.38
C GLY A 179 -5.53 5.10 21.09
N GLU A 180 -6.54 5.98 21.24
CA GLU A 180 -7.95 5.72 20.94
C GLU A 180 -8.21 5.73 19.43
N SER A 181 -7.50 4.85 18.72
CA SER A 181 -7.50 4.76 17.27
C SER A 181 -7.42 3.31 16.82
N VAL A 182 -7.91 3.10 15.61
CA VAL A 182 -7.88 1.83 14.90
C VAL A 182 -7.38 2.08 13.48
N LEU A 183 -6.56 1.16 12.97
CA LEU A 183 -6.00 1.25 11.63
C LEU A 183 -6.70 0.27 10.71
N PHE A 184 -7.05 0.70 9.51
CA PHE A 184 -7.48 -0.22 8.45
C PHE A 184 -6.45 -0.21 7.32
N VAL A 185 -6.05 -1.38 6.85
CA VAL A 185 -5.07 -1.54 5.77
C VAL A 185 -5.56 -2.57 4.76
N GLY A 186 -5.32 -2.33 3.48
CA GLY A 186 -5.78 -3.25 2.43
C GLY A 186 -5.28 -2.91 1.04
N VAL A 187 -5.77 -3.62 0.02
CA VAL A 187 -5.33 -3.42 -1.37
C VAL A 187 -5.54 -1.97 -1.81
N ASN A 188 -6.68 -1.39 -1.45
CA ASN A 188 -7.17 -0.13 -1.98
C ASN A 188 -6.82 1.09 -1.14
N GLY A 189 -6.44 0.90 0.13
CA GLY A 189 -6.39 2.01 1.06
C GLY A 189 -5.80 1.65 2.40
N SER A 190 -5.48 2.70 3.14
CA SER A 190 -4.92 2.69 4.47
C SER A 190 -5.48 3.91 5.18
N LEU A 191 -6.03 3.74 6.38
CA LEU A 191 -6.73 4.80 7.10
C LEU A 191 -6.61 4.62 8.62
N CYS A 192 -6.75 5.71 9.35
CA CYS A 192 -6.81 5.74 10.80
C CYS A 192 -8.13 6.39 11.22
N VAL A 193 -8.85 5.74 12.12
CA VAL A 193 -10.15 6.19 12.63
C VAL A 193 -10.09 6.24 14.15
N SER A 194 -10.70 7.26 14.75
CA SER A 194 -10.83 7.33 16.20
C SER A 194 -11.94 6.42 16.70
N THR A 195 -11.65 5.60 17.69
CA THR A 195 -12.63 4.74 18.37
C THR A 195 -13.60 5.51 19.25
N MET A 196 -13.28 6.76 19.60
CA MET A 196 -14.20 7.63 20.35
C MET A 196 -15.47 7.97 19.55
N GLN A 197 -15.36 8.03 18.23
CA GLN A 197 -16.49 8.24 17.32
C GLN A 197 -17.18 6.93 16.91
N HIS A 198 -16.46 5.81 17.05
CA HIS A 198 -16.85 4.48 16.60
C HIS A 198 -16.56 3.44 17.70
N PRO A 199 -17.34 3.42 18.79
CA PRO A 199 -17.10 2.54 19.92
C PRO A 199 -17.27 1.04 19.59
N GLU A 200 -17.88 0.72 18.44
CA GLU A 200 -17.95 -0.63 17.88
C GLU A 200 -16.59 -1.17 17.40
N LEU A 201 -15.58 -0.30 17.24
CA LEU A 201 -14.24 -0.67 16.82
C LEU A 201 -13.30 -0.83 18.01
N ARG A 202 -12.36 -1.78 17.90
CA ARG A 202 -11.36 -2.03 18.95
C ARG A 202 -10.15 -1.12 18.77
N ALA A 203 -9.87 -0.30 19.79
CA ALA A 203 -8.67 0.53 19.83
C ALA A 203 -7.42 -0.35 19.86
N GLY A 204 -6.30 0.18 19.35
CA GLY A 204 -5.02 -0.55 19.34
C GLY A 204 -4.99 -1.75 18.38
N CYS A 205 -5.93 -1.81 17.42
CA CYS A 205 -6.02 -2.92 16.46
C CYS A 205 -5.76 -2.46 15.02
N VAL A 206 -5.28 -3.41 14.19
CA VAL A 206 -5.19 -3.28 12.74
C VAL A 206 -6.20 -4.21 12.08
N TYR A 207 -7.16 -3.62 11.38
CA TYR A 207 -8.13 -4.33 10.55
C TYR A 207 -7.55 -4.44 9.14
N TYR A 208 -7.41 -5.65 8.64
CA TYR A 208 -6.77 -5.88 7.35
C TYR A 208 -7.58 -6.78 6.44
N THR A 209 -7.51 -6.50 5.15
CA THR A 209 -8.07 -7.38 4.11
C THR A 209 -7.05 -8.44 3.75
N GLU A 210 -7.40 -9.72 3.84
CA GLU A 210 -6.49 -10.80 3.39
C GLU A 210 -6.23 -10.67 1.87
N ASN A 211 -4.98 -10.35 1.53
CA ASN A 211 -4.53 -10.00 0.19
C ASN A 211 -4.12 -11.24 -0.62
N ASP A 212 -4.93 -11.77 -1.54
CA ASP A 212 -4.49 -12.86 -2.45
C ASP A 212 -3.70 -12.33 -3.68
N VAL A 213 -2.72 -11.45 -3.46
CA VAL A 213 -1.91 -10.83 -4.54
C VAL A 213 -0.77 -11.73 -5.07
N GLY A 214 -0.78 -13.01 -4.75
CA GLY A 214 0.11 -13.97 -5.40
C GLY A 214 -0.22 -14.11 -6.90
N LEU A 215 0.81 -14.22 -7.74
CA LEU A 215 0.68 -14.56 -9.17
C LEU A 215 0.20 -16.00 -9.41
N CYS A 216 -0.09 -16.76 -8.36
CA CYS A 216 -0.46 -18.17 -8.45
C CYS A 216 -1.97 -18.32 -8.55
N ASN A 217 -2.42 -18.62 -9.77
CA ASN A 217 -3.68 -19.29 -10.04
C ASN A 217 -3.87 -20.48 -9.10
N ASP A 218 -4.87 -20.43 -8.22
CA ASP A 218 -5.55 -21.64 -7.78
C ASP A 218 -7.06 -21.40 -7.97
N LEU A 219 -7.60 -21.96 -9.06
CA LEU A 219 -9.03 -21.98 -9.41
C LEU A 219 -9.90 -22.73 -8.39
N HIS A 220 -9.37 -23.06 -7.20
CA HIS A 220 -10.00 -23.93 -6.21
C HIS A 220 -10.06 -23.38 -4.78
N LYS A 221 -9.67 -22.11 -4.53
CA LYS A 221 -9.66 -21.54 -3.17
C LYS A 221 -10.65 -20.38 -3.03
N HIS A 222 -11.95 -20.72 -3.10
CA HIS A 222 -13.06 -19.77 -2.99
C HIS A 222 -13.48 -19.42 -1.55
N GLU A 223 -12.77 -19.88 -0.51
CA GLU A 223 -13.33 -19.89 0.86
C GLU A 223 -12.55 -19.10 1.92
N GLN A 224 -11.56 -18.28 1.57
CA GLN A 224 -10.70 -17.64 2.57
C GLN A 224 -10.36 -16.17 2.28
N SER A 225 -11.23 -15.40 1.62
CA SER A 225 -11.04 -13.94 1.60
C SER A 225 -11.80 -13.35 2.79
N GLY A 226 -11.09 -13.19 3.91
CA GLY A 226 -11.64 -12.66 5.15
C GLY A 226 -11.05 -11.30 5.53
N ILE A 227 -11.72 -10.64 6.46
CA ILE A 227 -11.17 -9.51 7.21
C ILE A 227 -10.53 -10.07 8.48
N GLY A 228 -9.25 -9.77 8.69
CA GLY A 228 -8.56 -10.07 9.93
C GLY A 228 -8.48 -8.85 10.84
N VAL A 229 -8.41 -9.09 12.14
CA VAL A 229 -8.13 -8.08 13.16
C VAL A 229 -6.89 -8.51 13.91
N TYR A 230 -5.87 -7.65 13.92
CA TYR A 230 -4.63 -7.87 14.64
C TYR A 230 -4.57 -6.94 15.87
N SER A 231 -4.41 -7.51 17.07
CA SER A 231 -4.14 -6.73 18.30
C SER A 231 -2.67 -6.34 18.32
N LEU A 232 -2.34 -5.05 18.35
CA LEU A 232 -0.95 -4.59 18.42
C LEU A 232 -0.29 -4.96 19.74
N LYS A 233 -1.06 -4.93 20.83
CA LYS A 233 -0.59 -5.20 22.19
C LYS A 233 -0.36 -6.69 22.45
N ASP A 234 -1.30 -7.52 22.03
CA ASP A 234 -1.27 -8.96 22.32
C ASP A 234 -0.62 -9.77 21.19
N GLY A 235 -0.44 -9.16 20.01
CA GLY A 235 0.08 -9.83 18.82
C GLY A 235 -0.83 -10.94 18.28
N THR A 236 -2.11 -10.92 18.65
CA THR A 236 -3.10 -11.95 18.28
C THR A 236 -3.81 -11.58 16.99
N VAL A 237 -4.20 -12.62 16.23
CA VAL A 237 -5.00 -12.49 15.01
C VAL A 237 -6.36 -13.11 15.25
N GLU A 238 -7.41 -12.36 14.96
CA GLU A 238 -8.79 -12.81 14.97
C GLU A 238 -9.43 -12.62 13.59
N LYS A 239 -10.40 -13.46 13.25
CA LYS A 239 -11.20 -13.27 12.03
C LYS A 239 -12.50 -12.57 12.39
N VAL A 240 -12.90 -11.60 11.56
CA VAL A 240 -14.24 -11.01 11.68
C VAL A 240 -15.27 -12.02 11.23
N GLU A 241 -16.14 -12.44 12.13
CA GLU A 241 -17.23 -13.36 11.85
C GLU A 241 -18.44 -12.64 11.22
N GLY A 242 -19.39 -13.40 10.65
CA GLY A 242 -20.64 -12.85 10.13
C GLY A 242 -20.56 -12.21 8.73
N LEU A 243 -19.38 -12.13 8.11
CA LEU A 243 -19.20 -11.58 6.75
C LEU A 243 -19.69 -12.54 5.64
N GLY A 244 -20.15 -13.74 5.97
CA GLY A 244 -20.61 -14.72 4.97
C GLY A 244 -19.51 -15.19 4.01
N ARG A 245 -19.90 -15.93 2.97
CA ARG A 245 -18.97 -16.42 1.94
C ARG A 245 -18.83 -15.37 0.84
N HIS A 246 -17.72 -14.64 0.83
CA HIS A 246 -17.40 -13.73 -0.26
C HIS A 246 -16.61 -14.42 -1.37
N ARG A 247 -16.91 -14.05 -2.63
CA ARG A 247 -16.05 -14.42 -3.76
C ARG A 247 -14.68 -13.77 -3.56
N SER A 248 -13.62 -14.46 -3.96
CA SER A 248 -12.25 -13.95 -3.98
C SER A 248 -12.01 -12.80 -4.98
N TRP A 249 -13.06 -12.39 -5.71
CA TRP A 249 -13.01 -11.29 -6.67
C TRP A 249 -14.33 -10.49 -6.68
N PRO A 250 -14.27 -9.14 -6.65
CA PRO A 250 -13.06 -8.32 -6.45
C PRO A 250 -12.44 -8.53 -5.06
N PRO A 251 -11.14 -8.19 -4.86
CA PRO A 251 -10.52 -8.29 -3.55
C PRO A 251 -11.29 -7.41 -2.54
N PRO A 252 -11.35 -7.80 -1.26
CA PRO A 252 -11.95 -6.96 -0.24
C PRO A 252 -11.26 -5.59 -0.21
N ALA A 253 -12.06 -4.55 -0.01
CA ALA A 253 -11.63 -3.17 -0.06
C ALA A 253 -12.34 -2.36 1.03
N TRP A 254 -11.64 -1.38 1.60
CA TRP A 254 -12.20 -0.46 2.57
C TRP A 254 -12.91 0.69 1.86
N PHE A 255 -14.18 0.92 2.16
CA PHE A 255 -14.93 2.05 1.62
C PHE A 255 -15.16 3.06 2.75
N ILE A 256 -14.80 4.31 2.50
CA ILE A 256 -15.20 5.44 3.34
C ILE A 256 -16.37 6.08 2.62
N PRO A 257 -17.62 5.92 3.10
CA PRO A 257 -18.74 6.61 2.51
C PRO A 257 -18.56 8.11 2.74
N PHE A 258 -18.43 8.87 1.66
CA PHE A 258 -18.52 10.32 1.71
C PHE A 258 -20.00 10.68 1.55
N ILE A 259 -20.65 11.06 2.64
CA ILE A 259 -22.01 11.60 2.62
C ILE A 259 -21.84 13.13 2.66
N PRO A 260 -22.22 13.86 1.60
CA PRO A 260 -22.14 15.32 1.56
C PRO A 260 -23.07 16.00 2.58
#